data_AF-A0A1H7KRE8-F1
#
_entry.id   AF-A0A1H7KRE8-F1
#
_cell.length_a   1.000
_cell.length_b   1.000
_cell.length_c   1.000
_cell.angle_alpha   90.00
_cell.angle_beta   90.00
_cell.angle_gamma   90.00
#
_symmetry.space_group_name_H-M   'P 1'
#
loop_
_entity.id
_entity.type
_entity.pdbx_description
1 polymer ?
#
loop_
_entity_poly.entity_id
_entity_poly.type
_entity_poly.pdbx_seq_one_letter_code
_entity_poly.pdbx_strand_id
1 'polypeptide(L)'
;MTPLTHHEILTLVGPFARDEWRVDLAATDRQNRCVVFEPRTHDHPEDPSSLSLTEHLQLENPARGRFCLRRTLTDASGLSATLEVIGEDAASVYAQCARVPLDDHFRHQAGTLAALSYALEYRRPAPNAEPGWRRRFTLGEAYVRGRRLQFDARTVPGLPAKLTLDWHPQGDIHLPGDLLAVQGWAWRPLQLMPGGWKATVKLSRREPERSREAEERFLATVAHLEQTLSQSPAHFHERFKWQRWRVVFQRSLAIQGMLAILSAIPILYWGDFGQDGQVPLWTTGVPPVMLLAIFLSWSREVPVMEIPPLPKPLVATAWEQGPSTEGVPD
;
A
#
# COMPACT_ATOMS: atom_id res chain seq x y z
N MET A 1 -26.34 -0.49 -23.04
CA MET A 1 -26.62 -1.70 -22.23
C MET A 1 -28.04 -1.61 -21.72
N THR A 2 -28.76 -2.72 -21.65
CA THR A 2 -30.13 -2.74 -21.12
C THR A 2 -30.11 -2.75 -19.60
N PRO A 3 -30.96 -1.93 -18.94
CA PRO A 3 -31.18 -2.00 -17.50
C PRO A 3 -31.61 -3.41 -17.07
N LEU A 4 -31.34 -3.77 -15.82
CA LEU A 4 -31.81 -5.03 -15.26
C LEU A 4 -33.35 -5.08 -15.26
N THR A 5 -33.90 -6.14 -15.84
CA THR A 5 -35.32 -6.48 -15.72
C THR A 5 -35.62 -7.09 -14.36
N HIS A 6 -36.90 -7.09 -13.95
CA HIS A 6 -37.30 -7.71 -12.69
C HIS A 6 -36.96 -9.21 -12.65
N HIS A 7 -37.15 -9.92 -13.76
CA HIS A 7 -36.82 -11.35 -13.87
C HIS A 7 -35.30 -11.61 -13.77
N GLU A 8 -34.47 -10.75 -14.36
CA GLU A 8 -33.01 -10.84 -14.21
C GLU A 8 -32.60 -10.65 -12.74
N ILE A 9 -33.17 -9.66 -12.03
CA ILE A 9 -32.87 -9.43 -10.61
C ILE A 9 -33.19 -10.68 -9.77
N LEU A 10 -34.37 -11.27 -9.94
CA LEU A 10 -34.76 -12.49 -9.24
C LEU A 10 -33.79 -13.65 -9.51
N THR A 11 -33.33 -13.78 -10.76
CA THR A 11 -32.35 -14.81 -11.14
C THR A 11 -30.99 -14.56 -10.46
N LEU A 12 -30.53 -13.31 -10.41
CA LEU A 12 -29.24 -12.94 -9.81
C LEU A 12 -29.23 -13.10 -8.29
N VAL A 13 -30.35 -12.83 -7.64
CA VAL A 13 -30.49 -12.85 -6.17
C VAL A 13 -30.73 -14.26 -5.63
N GLY A 14 -31.20 -15.20 -6.46
CA GLY A 14 -31.53 -16.56 -6.07
C GLY A 14 -30.48 -17.28 -5.18
N PRO A 15 -29.16 -17.22 -5.48
CA PRO A 15 -28.13 -17.80 -4.62
C PRO A 15 -28.03 -17.13 -3.24
N PHE A 16 -28.20 -15.82 -3.17
CA PHE A 16 -28.07 -15.00 -1.96
C PHE A 16 -29.27 -15.19 -1.02
N ALA A 17 -30.47 -15.29 -1.59
CA ALA A 17 -31.71 -15.48 -0.84
C ALA A 17 -31.74 -16.79 -0.02
N ARG A 18 -30.97 -17.81 -0.43
CA ARG A 18 -30.84 -19.08 0.32
C ARG A 18 -30.15 -18.90 1.67
N ASP A 19 -29.27 -17.92 1.76
CA ASP A 19 -28.61 -17.52 3.00
C ASP A 19 -29.29 -16.28 3.58
N GLU A 20 -30.59 -16.10 3.28
CA GLU A 20 -31.51 -15.08 3.79
C GLU A 20 -31.19 -13.63 3.40
N TRP A 21 -30.30 -13.41 2.41
CA TRP A 21 -29.97 -12.03 1.99
C TRP A 21 -31.20 -11.38 1.37
N ARG A 22 -31.48 -10.13 1.78
CA ARG A 22 -32.58 -9.32 1.27
C ARG A 22 -32.04 -8.22 0.39
N VAL A 23 -32.73 -7.93 -0.70
CA VAL A 23 -32.35 -6.87 -1.64
C VAL A 23 -32.89 -5.56 -1.13
N ASP A 24 -32.02 -4.55 -1.05
CA ASP A 24 -32.43 -3.18 -0.89
C ASP A 24 -32.86 -2.63 -2.26
N LEU A 25 -34.17 -2.59 -2.50
CA LEU A 25 -34.75 -2.12 -3.75
C LEU A 25 -34.56 -0.61 -3.96
N ALA A 26 -34.36 0.17 -2.90
CA ALA A 26 -34.16 1.61 -2.99
C ALA A 26 -32.71 1.94 -3.36
N ALA A 27 -31.74 1.18 -2.85
CA ALA A 27 -30.33 1.35 -3.17
C ALA A 27 -29.89 0.63 -4.48
N THR A 28 -30.69 -0.32 -4.97
CA THR A 28 -30.42 -1.06 -6.22
C THR A 28 -30.55 -0.15 -7.44
N ASP A 29 -29.48 -0.08 -8.24
CA ASP A 29 -29.44 0.67 -9.49
C ASP A 29 -29.55 -0.26 -10.70
N ARG A 30 -30.76 -0.32 -11.26
CA ARG A 30 -31.07 -1.14 -12.42
C ARG A 30 -30.38 -0.65 -13.69
N GLN A 31 -30.14 0.66 -13.84
CA GLN A 31 -29.53 1.24 -15.03
C GLN A 31 -28.03 0.88 -15.09
N ASN A 32 -27.35 0.98 -13.95
CA ASN A 32 -25.96 0.58 -13.80
C ASN A 32 -25.77 -0.92 -13.52
N ARG A 33 -26.85 -1.70 -13.54
CA ARG A 33 -26.87 -3.15 -13.33
C ARG A 33 -26.20 -3.56 -12.01
N CYS A 34 -26.52 -2.82 -10.96
CA CYS A 34 -26.00 -2.96 -9.60
C CYS A 34 -27.15 -3.35 -8.66
N VAL A 35 -27.02 -4.48 -7.98
CA VAL A 35 -27.95 -4.95 -6.94
C VAL A 35 -27.31 -4.75 -5.57
N VAL A 36 -27.99 -4.06 -4.68
CA VAL A 36 -27.54 -3.79 -3.31
C VAL A 36 -28.38 -4.62 -2.34
N PHE A 37 -27.74 -5.18 -1.33
CA PHE A 37 -28.43 -5.95 -0.29
C PHE A 37 -28.57 -5.14 1.00
N GLU A 38 -29.60 -5.44 1.79
CA GLU A 38 -29.77 -4.90 3.14
C GLU A 38 -28.55 -5.27 4.00
N PRO A 39 -28.01 -4.33 4.79
CA PRO A 39 -26.84 -4.59 5.63
C PRO A 39 -27.14 -5.64 6.70
N ARG A 40 -26.10 -6.38 7.09
CA ARG A 40 -26.15 -7.33 8.20
C ARG A 40 -25.16 -6.97 9.28
N THR A 41 -25.59 -7.05 10.53
CA THR A 41 -24.69 -6.92 11.67
C THR A 41 -24.28 -8.30 12.15
N HIS A 42 -22.97 -8.47 12.35
CA HIS A 42 -22.35 -9.65 12.91
C HIS A 42 -21.79 -9.28 14.27
N ASP A 43 -22.48 -9.72 15.32
CA ASP A 43 -22.05 -9.57 16.70
C ASP A 43 -21.83 -10.96 17.29
N HIS A 44 -20.73 -11.18 18.01
CA HIS A 44 -20.53 -12.38 18.79
C HIS A 44 -20.53 -12.05 20.29
N PRO A 45 -21.71 -11.87 20.91
CA PRO A 45 -21.82 -11.42 22.30
C PRO A 45 -21.18 -12.39 23.32
N GLU A 46 -20.95 -13.65 22.93
CA GLU A 46 -20.30 -14.67 23.76
C GLU A 46 -18.77 -14.55 23.77
N ASP A 47 -18.17 -13.87 22.79
CA ASP A 47 -16.74 -13.59 22.74
C ASP A 47 -16.48 -12.09 22.82
N PRO A 48 -16.08 -11.56 23.99
CA PRO A 48 -15.80 -10.13 24.16
C PRO A 48 -14.58 -9.64 23.37
N SER A 49 -13.80 -10.54 22.76
CA SER A 49 -12.71 -10.20 21.85
C SER A 49 -13.13 -10.16 20.38
N SER A 50 -14.35 -10.59 20.07
CA SER A 50 -14.91 -10.52 18.72
C SER A 50 -15.25 -9.09 18.32
N LEU A 51 -15.12 -8.81 17.03
CA LEU A 51 -15.48 -7.52 16.46
C LEU A 51 -16.95 -7.52 16.09
N SER A 52 -17.65 -6.45 16.46
CA SER A 52 -18.95 -6.12 15.88
C SER A 52 -18.72 -5.55 14.48
N LEU A 53 -19.23 -6.25 13.47
CA LEU A 53 -19.02 -5.91 12.05
C LEU A 53 -20.36 -5.68 11.35
N THR A 54 -20.47 -4.57 10.62
CA THR A 54 -21.58 -4.37 9.67
C THR A 54 -21.11 -4.76 8.27
N GLU A 55 -21.78 -5.74 7.68
CA GLU A 55 -21.55 -6.25 6.34
C GLU A 55 -22.53 -5.66 5.33
N HIS A 56 -21.98 -5.10 4.26
CA HIS A 56 -22.71 -4.67 3.07
C HIS A 56 -22.29 -5.51 1.88
N LEU A 57 -23.26 -6.02 1.11
CA LEU A 57 -23.02 -6.69 -0.17
C LEU A 57 -23.56 -5.88 -1.33
N GLN A 58 -22.79 -5.85 -2.42
CA GLN A 58 -23.15 -5.22 -3.67
C GLN A 58 -22.75 -6.13 -4.84
N LEU A 59 -23.69 -6.52 -5.69
CA LEU A 59 -23.46 -7.32 -6.89
C LEU A 59 -23.62 -6.45 -8.14
N GLU A 60 -22.53 -6.25 -8.86
CA GLU A 60 -22.49 -5.57 -10.15
C GLU A 60 -22.44 -6.59 -11.29
N ASN A 61 -23.19 -6.34 -12.36
CA ASN A 61 -23.15 -7.11 -13.61
C ASN A 61 -22.75 -6.19 -14.78
N PRO A 62 -21.47 -5.76 -14.84
CA PRO A 62 -21.01 -4.74 -15.78
C PRO A 62 -21.05 -5.20 -17.24
N ALA A 63 -20.97 -6.50 -17.52
CA ALA A 63 -21.06 -7.06 -18.86
C ALA A 63 -21.58 -8.49 -18.80
N ARG A 64 -22.14 -8.98 -19.92
CA ARG A 64 -22.62 -10.37 -20.01
C ARG A 64 -21.50 -11.35 -19.65
N GLY A 65 -21.77 -12.24 -18.70
CA GLY A 65 -20.78 -13.22 -18.22
C GLY A 65 -19.66 -12.61 -17.38
N ARG A 66 -19.87 -11.43 -16.79
CA ARG A 66 -18.95 -10.80 -15.84
C ARG A 66 -19.74 -10.26 -14.66
N PHE A 67 -19.46 -10.81 -13.49
CA PHE A 67 -20.03 -10.40 -12.21
C PHE A 67 -18.93 -9.91 -11.30
N CYS A 68 -19.19 -8.84 -10.57
CA CYS A 68 -18.35 -8.34 -9.50
C CYS A 68 -19.19 -8.27 -8.23
N LEU A 69 -18.86 -9.11 -7.24
CA LEU A 69 -19.45 -9.03 -5.91
C LEU A 69 -18.48 -8.29 -4.99
N ARG A 70 -18.92 -7.20 -4.41
CA ARG A 70 -18.18 -6.45 -3.38
C ARG A 70 -18.82 -6.71 -2.03
N ARG A 71 -18.04 -7.23 -1.09
CA ARG A 71 -18.35 -7.25 0.34
C ARG A 71 -17.58 -6.13 1.02
N THR A 72 -18.27 -5.30 1.79
CA THR A 72 -17.67 -4.27 2.63
C THR A 72 -18.00 -4.58 4.08
N LEU A 73 -16.98 -4.68 4.93
CA LEU A 73 -17.10 -4.87 6.37
C LEU A 73 -16.64 -3.59 7.06
N THR A 74 -17.47 -3.07 7.95
CA THR A 74 -17.15 -1.88 8.75
C THR A 74 -17.27 -2.22 10.23
N ASP A 75 -16.23 -1.91 11.00
CA ASP A 75 -16.25 -2.08 12.45
C ASP A 75 -16.84 -0.85 13.17
N ALA A 76 -17.04 -0.96 14.48
CA ALA A 76 -17.56 0.15 15.30
C ALA A 76 -16.65 1.40 15.31
N SER A 77 -15.35 1.27 15.04
CA SER A 77 -14.43 2.42 14.93
C SER A 77 -14.49 3.11 13.56
N GLY A 78 -15.19 2.52 12.58
CA GLY A 78 -15.30 3.04 11.22
C GLY A 78 -14.15 2.63 10.29
N LEU A 79 -13.29 1.69 10.70
CA LEU A 79 -12.38 1.00 9.78
C LEU A 79 -13.19 0.13 8.82
N SER A 80 -12.80 0.16 7.55
CA SER A 80 -13.49 -0.57 6.50
C SER A 80 -12.55 -1.52 5.77
N ALA A 81 -12.97 -2.77 5.62
CA ALA A 81 -12.31 -3.78 4.79
C ALA A 81 -13.23 -4.17 3.62
N THR A 82 -12.63 -4.48 2.47
CA THR A 82 -13.38 -4.88 1.27
C THR A 82 -12.90 -6.20 0.69
N LEU A 83 -13.82 -7.02 0.21
CA LEU A 83 -13.54 -8.18 -0.62
C LEU A 83 -14.23 -7.98 -1.97
N GLU A 84 -13.45 -7.90 -3.04
CA GLU A 84 -13.97 -7.86 -4.40
C GLU A 84 -13.81 -9.24 -5.06
N VAL A 85 -14.88 -9.83 -5.57
CA VAL A 85 -14.85 -11.14 -6.21
C VAL A 85 -15.36 -11.01 -7.64
N ILE A 86 -14.48 -11.28 -8.62
CA ILE A 86 -14.82 -11.16 -10.05
C ILE A 86 -14.88 -12.54 -10.68
N GLY A 87 -16.01 -12.87 -11.30
CA GLY A 87 -16.24 -14.17 -11.92
C GLY A 87 -17.26 -14.13 -13.07
N GLU A 88 -17.57 -15.30 -13.61
CA GLU A 88 -18.43 -15.43 -14.81
C GLU A 88 -19.92 -15.62 -14.47
N ASP A 89 -20.25 -16.02 -13.23
CA ASP A 89 -21.61 -16.24 -12.76
C ASP A 89 -21.81 -15.75 -11.30
N ALA A 90 -23.04 -15.34 -10.98
CA ALA A 90 -23.40 -14.79 -9.68
C ALA A 90 -23.28 -15.80 -8.51
N ALA A 91 -23.58 -17.08 -8.75
CA ALA A 91 -23.54 -18.11 -7.72
C ALA A 91 -22.10 -18.44 -7.30
N SER A 92 -21.17 -18.50 -8.26
CA SER A 92 -19.75 -18.77 -8.03
C SER A 92 -19.06 -17.61 -7.31
N VAL A 93 -19.31 -16.36 -7.71
CA VAL A 93 -18.74 -15.21 -6.99
C VAL A 93 -19.26 -15.13 -5.55
N TYR A 94 -20.54 -15.44 -5.34
CA TYR A 94 -21.12 -15.52 -4.00
C TYR A 94 -20.50 -16.65 -3.17
N ALA A 95 -20.42 -17.86 -3.73
CA ALA A 95 -19.84 -19.01 -3.05
C ALA A 95 -18.37 -18.79 -2.66
N GLN A 96 -17.58 -18.07 -3.46
CA GLN A 96 -16.21 -17.71 -3.07
C GLN A 96 -16.14 -16.59 -2.04
N CYS A 97 -17.03 -15.60 -2.11
CA CYS A 97 -17.11 -14.55 -1.10
C CYS A 97 -17.40 -15.16 0.28
N ALA A 98 -18.40 -16.05 0.36
CA ALA A 98 -18.79 -16.73 1.58
C ALA A 98 -17.69 -17.64 2.18
N ARG A 99 -16.74 -18.12 1.36
CA ARG A 99 -15.60 -18.94 1.82
C ARG A 99 -14.54 -18.15 2.57
N VAL A 100 -14.48 -16.83 2.41
CA VAL A 100 -13.52 -15.99 3.12
C VAL A 100 -14.15 -15.56 4.44
N PRO A 101 -13.62 -16.00 5.60
CA PRO A 101 -14.13 -15.58 6.91
C PRO A 101 -14.16 -14.06 7.07
N LEU A 102 -15.02 -13.55 7.95
CA LEU A 102 -15.12 -12.11 8.20
C LEU A 102 -13.86 -11.62 8.94
N ASP A 103 -13.41 -12.36 9.95
CA ASP A 103 -12.24 -12.03 10.78
C ASP A 103 -10.93 -12.01 9.98
N ASP A 104 -10.88 -12.71 8.85
CA ASP A 104 -9.74 -12.73 7.93
C ASP A 104 -9.42 -11.33 7.35
N HIS A 105 -10.35 -10.38 7.46
CA HIS A 105 -10.20 -8.99 7.05
C HIS A 105 -9.65 -8.08 8.14
N PHE A 106 -9.58 -8.52 9.40
CA PHE A 106 -9.21 -7.68 10.52
C PHE A 106 -8.11 -8.34 11.33
N ARG A 107 -7.02 -7.61 11.59
CA ARG A 107 -5.90 -8.12 12.38
C ARG A 107 -5.43 -7.12 13.41
N HIS A 108 -5.25 -7.59 14.64
CA HIS A 108 -4.57 -6.82 15.67
C HIS A 108 -3.06 -6.91 15.49
N GLN A 109 -2.41 -5.77 15.47
CA GLN A 109 -0.97 -5.65 15.37
C GLN A 109 -0.45 -4.59 16.35
N ALA A 110 0.38 -5.02 17.30
CA ALA A 110 0.90 -4.17 18.37
C ALA A 110 -0.19 -3.40 19.17
N GLY A 111 -1.38 -4.00 19.31
CA GLY A 111 -2.52 -3.39 20.00
C GLY A 111 -3.45 -2.58 19.09
N THR A 112 -3.05 -2.30 17.85
CA THR A 112 -3.84 -1.55 16.87
C THR A 112 -4.60 -2.49 15.93
N LEU A 113 -5.88 -2.22 15.71
CA LEU A 113 -6.68 -2.96 14.73
C LEU A 113 -6.37 -2.46 13.30
N ALA A 114 -6.13 -3.40 12.40
CA ALA A 114 -5.88 -3.13 10.99
C ALA A 114 -6.90 -3.87 10.11
N ALA A 115 -7.56 -3.13 9.23
CA ALA A 115 -8.46 -3.64 8.21
C ALA A 115 -7.68 -3.96 6.92
N LEU A 116 -7.96 -5.11 6.33
CA LEU A 116 -7.27 -5.68 5.18
C LEU A 116 -8.28 -5.98 4.08
N SER A 117 -8.09 -5.35 2.92
CA SER A 117 -8.91 -5.53 1.74
C SER A 117 -8.24 -6.43 0.71
N TYR A 118 -9.05 -7.19 -0.01
CA TYR A 118 -8.61 -8.18 -0.97
C TYR A 118 -9.46 -8.17 -2.24
N ALA A 119 -8.88 -8.67 -3.31
CA ALA A 119 -9.58 -9.07 -4.52
C ALA A 119 -9.38 -10.58 -4.75
N LEU A 120 -10.45 -11.29 -5.07
CA LEU A 120 -10.45 -12.65 -5.58
C LEU A 120 -10.65 -12.61 -7.09
N GLU A 121 -9.62 -13.01 -7.81
CA GLU A 121 -9.67 -13.10 -9.26
C GLU A 121 -9.69 -14.57 -9.67
N TYR A 122 -10.68 -14.94 -10.50
CA TYR A 122 -10.70 -16.25 -11.11
C TYR A 122 -9.59 -16.36 -12.15
N ARG A 123 -8.63 -17.26 -11.94
CA ARG A 123 -7.60 -17.55 -12.92
C ARG A 123 -8.08 -18.68 -13.82
N ARG A 124 -8.33 -18.36 -15.09
CA ARG A 124 -8.49 -19.42 -16.10
C ARG A 124 -7.24 -20.30 -16.11
N PRO A 125 -7.39 -21.62 -16.01
CA PRO A 125 -6.25 -22.52 -15.95
C PRO A 125 -5.43 -22.41 -17.24
N ALA A 126 -4.11 -22.42 -17.10
CA ALA A 126 -3.23 -22.78 -18.20
C ALA A 126 -3.43 -24.27 -18.53
N PRO A 127 -3.04 -24.76 -19.73
CA PRO A 127 -2.99 -26.19 -19.98
C PRO A 127 -2.16 -26.86 -18.88
N ASN A 128 -2.76 -27.80 -18.13
CA ASN A 128 -2.20 -28.51 -16.98
C ASN A 128 -2.10 -27.75 -15.64
N ALA A 129 -2.78 -26.62 -15.47
CA ALA A 129 -2.94 -25.98 -14.15
C ALA A 129 -4.35 -26.19 -13.62
N GLU A 130 -4.50 -26.38 -12.30
CA GLU A 130 -5.82 -26.42 -11.69
C GLU A 130 -6.48 -25.03 -11.74
N PRO A 131 -7.78 -24.94 -12.09
CA PRO A 131 -8.53 -23.70 -11.98
C PRO A 131 -8.54 -23.28 -10.52
N GLY A 132 -8.29 -22.00 -10.26
CA GLY A 132 -8.12 -21.51 -8.90
C GLY A 132 -8.49 -20.05 -8.76
N TRP A 133 -9.04 -19.74 -7.60
CA TRP A 133 -9.25 -18.36 -7.15
C TRP A 133 -7.98 -17.86 -6.50
N ARG A 134 -7.57 -16.66 -6.90
CA ARG A 134 -6.39 -16.04 -6.34
C ARG A 134 -6.78 -14.85 -5.48
N ARG A 135 -6.44 -14.91 -4.20
CA ARG A 135 -6.52 -13.77 -3.29
C ARG A 135 -5.34 -12.83 -3.54
N ARG A 136 -5.65 -11.56 -3.77
CA ARG A 136 -4.71 -10.47 -3.95
C ARG A 136 -5.00 -9.39 -2.91
N PHE A 137 -3.97 -8.93 -2.20
CA PHE A 137 -4.10 -7.81 -1.27
C PHE A 137 -4.28 -6.50 -2.06
N THR A 138 -5.21 -5.65 -1.64
CA THR A 138 -5.55 -4.41 -2.35
C THR A 138 -5.32 -3.16 -1.52
N LEU A 139 -5.82 -3.12 -0.28
CA LEU A 139 -5.79 -1.95 0.57
C LEU A 139 -5.66 -2.37 2.04
N GLY A 140 -4.79 -1.71 2.79
CA GLY A 140 -4.75 -1.81 4.25
C GLY A 140 -5.15 -0.48 4.87
N GLU A 141 -5.96 -0.53 5.93
CA GLU A 141 -6.33 0.66 6.71
C GLU A 141 -6.17 0.41 8.21
N ALA A 142 -5.68 1.40 8.94
CA ALA A 142 -5.57 1.34 10.40
C ALA A 142 -5.63 2.75 11.01
N TYR A 143 -6.07 2.86 12.26
CA TYR A 143 -5.92 4.10 13.03
C TYR A 143 -4.77 3.96 14.01
N VAL A 144 -3.67 4.67 13.75
CA VAL A 144 -2.50 4.65 14.62
C VAL A 144 -2.45 5.99 15.37
N ARG A 145 -2.65 5.94 16.69
CA ARG A 145 -2.64 7.14 17.56
C ARG A 145 -3.48 8.29 16.99
N GLY A 146 -4.70 7.97 16.56
CA GLY A 146 -5.67 8.92 16.00
C GLY A 146 -5.44 9.37 14.56
N ARG A 147 -4.39 8.87 13.88
CA ARG A 147 -4.14 9.14 12.45
C ARG A 147 -4.58 7.96 11.61
N ARG A 148 -5.26 8.23 10.50
CA ARG A 148 -5.61 7.19 9.53
C ARG A 148 -4.38 6.87 8.68
N LEU A 149 -3.96 5.61 8.73
CA LEU A 149 -2.94 5.03 7.87
C LEU A 149 -3.67 4.25 6.76
N GLN A 150 -3.39 4.58 5.50
CA GLN A 150 -3.84 3.79 4.35
C GLN A 150 -2.64 3.29 3.55
N PHE A 151 -2.75 2.05 3.07
CA PHE A 151 -1.73 1.37 2.28
C PHE A 151 -2.36 0.78 1.02
N ASP A 152 -2.22 1.49 -0.11
CA ASP A 152 -2.83 1.12 -1.38
C ASP A 152 -1.86 0.33 -2.26
N ALA A 153 -2.18 -0.96 -2.44
CA ALA A 153 -1.47 -1.91 -3.28
C ALA A 153 -2.20 -2.20 -4.62
N ARG A 154 -3.27 -1.46 -4.96
CA ARG A 154 -3.99 -1.59 -6.25
C ARG A 154 -3.19 -1.09 -7.45
N THR A 155 -1.98 -0.59 -7.23
CA THR A 155 -1.08 -0.15 -8.29
C THR A 155 -0.70 -1.30 -9.22
N VAL A 156 -0.44 -0.97 -10.49
CA VAL A 156 -0.02 -1.93 -11.53
C VAL A 156 1.13 -2.81 -11.02
N PRO A 157 1.14 -4.12 -11.31
CA PRO A 157 2.24 -5.02 -10.96
C PRO A 157 3.62 -4.42 -11.24
N GLY A 158 4.47 -4.40 -10.21
CA GLY A 158 5.81 -3.85 -10.26
C GLY A 158 5.94 -2.36 -9.89
N LEU A 159 4.82 -1.66 -9.69
CA LEU A 159 4.81 -0.36 -9.02
C LEU A 159 4.79 -0.54 -7.49
N PRO A 160 5.41 0.39 -6.73
CA PRO A 160 5.32 0.38 -5.28
C PRO A 160 3.87 0.62 -4.82
N ALA A 161 3.57 0.17 -3.60
CA ALA A 161 2.37 0.57 -2.90
C ALA A 161 2.49 2.00 -2.40
N LYS A 162 1.36 2.73 -2.40
CA LYS A 162 1.28 4.07 -1.83
C LYS A 162 0.87 3.95 -0.37
N LEU A 163 1.57 4.66 0.50
CA LEU A 163 1.25 4.76 1.90
C LEU A 163 0.90 6.21 2.20
N THR A 164 -0.27 6.43 2.81
CA THR A 164 -0.70 7.76 3.27
C THR A 164 -1.00 7.72 4.76
N LEU A 165 -0.61 8.78 5.45
CA LEU A 165 -0.90 8.99 6.85
C LEU A 165 -1.55 10.37 6.96
N ASP A 166 -2.83 10.37 7.30
CA ASP A 166 -3.63 11.59 7.38
C ASP A 166 -3.22 12.44 8.59
N TRP A 167 -3.57 13.73 8.54
CA TRP A 167 -3.39 14.63 9.68
C TRP A 167 -4.18 14.10 10.87
N HIS A 168 -3.61 14.30 12.05
CA HIS A 168 -4.35 14.04 13.27
C HIS A 168 -5.47 15.07 13.45
N PRO A 169 -6.70 14.67 13.85
CA PRO A 169 -7.84 15.58 13.95
C PRO A 169 -7.65 16.78 14.89
N GLN A 170 -6.78 16.65 15.89
CA GLN A 170 -6.50 17.69 16.90
C GLN A 170 -5.30 18.58 16.53
N GLY A 171 -4.81 18.49 15.28
CA GLY A 171 -3.56 19.07 14.84
C GLY A 171 -2.47 18.01 14.74
N ASP A 172 -1.68 18.08 13.67
CA ASP A 172 -0.62 17.11 13.40
C ASP A 172 0.72 17.56 13.97
N ILE A 173 1.71 16.68 13.88
CA ILE A 173 3.04 16.83 14.43
C ILE A 173 4.05 16.75 13.29
N HIS A 174 5.21 17.39 13.45
CA HIS A 174 6.26 17.28 12.44
C HIS A 174 6.93 15.90 12.51
N LEU A 175 6.54 15.00 11.61
CA LEU A 175 7.15 13.68 11.49
C LEU A 175 8.49 13.77 10.75
N PRO A 176 9.52 13.05 11.21
CA PRO A 176 10.79 13.02 10.50
C PRO A 176 10.63 12.23 9.20
N GLY A 177 11.19 12.75 8.09
CA GLY A 177 11.06 12.09 6.78
C GLY A 177 11.66 10.68 6.74
N ASP A 178 12.59 10.33 7.62
CA ASP A 178 13.15 8.98 7.70
C ASP A 178 12.35 8.01 8.60
N LEU A 179 11.21 8.46 9.17
CA LEU A 179 10.39 7.68 10.11
C LEU A 179 10.09 6.27 9.63
N LEU A 180 9.74 6.10 8.35
CA LEU A 180 9.45 4.80 7.77
C LEU A 180 10.68 4.15 7.13
N ALA A 181 11.57 4.94 6.53
CA ALA A 181 12.73 4.46 5.80
C ALA A 181 13.75 3.71 6.71
N VAL A 182 13.73 3.97 8.01
CA VAL A 182 14.55 3.21 8.98
C VAL A 182 14.21 1.71 9.00
N GLN A 183 12.98 1.32 8.67
CA GLN A 183 12.56 -0.09 8.67
C GLN A 183 13.31 -0.93 7.62
N GLY A 184 13.70 -0.35 6.48
CA GLY A 184 14.36 -1.11 5.42
C GLY A 184 14.41 -0.40 4.07
N TRP A 185 15.13 -1.00 3.12
CA TRP A 185 15.25 -0.52 1.74
C TRP A 185 13.92 -0.50 0.97
N ALA A 186 12.91 -1.23 1.46
CA ALA A 186 11.60 -1.27 0.85
C ALA A 186 10.78 -0.01 1.15
N TRP A 187 11.01 0.63 2.30
CA TRP A 187 10.28 1.84 2.70
C TRP A 187 11.01 3.08 2.20
N ARG A 188 10.27 3.96 1.54
CA ARG A 188 10.79 5.27 1.14
C ARG A 188 10.57 6.32 2.24
N PRO A 189 11.36 7.41 2.21
CA PRO A 189 11.15 8.52 3.12
C PRO A 189 9.72 9.07 3.01
N LEU A 190 9.21 9.47 4.17
CA LEU A 190 7.96 10.16 4.32
C LEU A 190 8.10 11.60 3.81
N GLN A 191 7.14 12.03 3.01
CA GLN A 191 7.08 13.37 2.43
C GLN A 191 5.80 14.05 2.90
N LEU A 192 5.91 15.32 3.29
CA LEU A 192 4.74 16.14 3.62
C LEU A 192 4.04 16.56 2.31
N MET A 193 2.73 16.36 2.25
CA MET A 193 1.88 16.75 1.12
C MET A 193 0.58 17.42 1.61
N PRO A 194 -0.17 18.10 0.72
CA PRO A 194 -1.52 18.53 1.04
C PRO A 194 -2.36 17.31 1.48
N GLY A 195 -2.95 17.40 2.67
CA GLY A 195 -3.78 16.33 3.24
C GLY A 195 -3.04 15.25 4.04
N GLY A 196 -1.71 15.30 4.16
CA GLY A 196 -1.00 14.46 5.14
C GLY A 196 0.41 14.09 4.71
N TRP A 197 0.90 12.99 5.25
CA TRP A 197 2.21 12.45 4.93
C TRP A 197 2.07 11.30 3.94
N LYS A 198 2.95 11.25 2.94
CA LYS A 198 2.96 10.17 1.93
C LYS A 198 4.31 9.50 1.85
N ALA A 199 4.31 8.20 1.62
CA ALA A 199 5.49 7.42 1.32
C ALA A 199 5.13 6.35 0.28
N THR A 200 6.16 5.70 -0.26
CA THR A 200 5.99 4.51 -1.09
C THR A 200 6.69 3.32 -0.46
N VAL A 201 6.14 2.14 -0.67
CA VAL A 201 6.73 0.89 -0.20
C VAL A 201 6.89 -0.03 -1.40
N LYS A 202 8.13 -0.45 -1.66
CA LYS A 202 8.43 -1.40 -2.73
C LYS A 202 7.76 -2.73 -2.44
N LEU A 203 7.25 -3.36 -3.50
CA LEU A 203 6.64 -4.68 -3.47
C LEU A 203 7.25 -5.57 -4.56
N SER A 204 7.17 -6.88 -4.35
CA SER A 204 7.47 -7.86 -5.39
C SER A 204 6.62 -7.64 -6.64
N ARG A 205 7.16 -7.99 -7.81
CA ARG A 205 6.46 -7.77 -9.09
C ARG A 205 5.38 -8.78 -9.36
N ARG A 206 5.53 -9.99 -8.80
CA ARG A 206 4.69 -11.14 -9.09
C ARG A 206 3.91 -11.50 -7.86
N GLU A 207 2.65 -11.80 -8.10
CA GLU A 207 1.84 -12.51 -7.14
C GLU A 207 2.30 -14.00 -7.14
N PRO A 208 2.12 -14.76 -6.05
CA PRO A 208 1.44 -14.39 -4.80
C PRO A 208 2.37 -13.71 -3.79
N GLU A 209 3.68 -13.65 -4.06
CA GLU A 209 4.65 -13.01 -3.15
C GLU A 209 4.30 -11.55 -2.91
N ARG A 210 3.88 -10.82 -3.95
CA ARG A 210 3.46 -9.41 -3.83
C ARG A 210 2.41 -9.18 -2.76
N SER A 211 1.33 -9.97 -2.75
CA SER A 211 0.26 -9.81 -1.76
C SER A 211 0.71 -10.14 -0.35
N ARG A 212 1.51 -11.22 -0.19
CA ARG A 212 2.06 -11.60 1.12
C ARG A 212 2.98 -10.51 1.67
N GLU A 213 3.90 -10.02 0.84
CA GLU A 213 4.79 -8.92 1.22
C GLU A 213 4.03 -7.62 1.50
N ALA A 214 2.94 -7.34 0.77
CA ALA A 214 2.12 -6.16 0.99
C ALA A 214 1.46 -6.19 2.37
N GLU A 215 0.85 -7.33 2.73
CA GLU A 215 0.23 -7.53 4.04
C GLU A 215 1.28 -7.45 5.16
N GLU A 216 2.40 -8.17 5.04
CA GLU A 216 3.48 -8.17 6.03
C GLU A 216 4.08 -6.77 6.24
N ARG A 217 4.36 -6.04 5.15
CA ARG A 217 4.94 -4.68 5.23
C ARG A 217 3.94 -3.67 5.78
N PHE A 218 2.65 -3.81 5.46
CA PHE A 218 1.61 -2.97 6.04
C PHE A 218 1.53 -3.18 7.56
N LEU A 219 1.41 -4.42 8.02
CA LEU A 219 1.36 -4.75 9.45
C LEU A 219 2.65 -4.34 10.18
N ALA A 220 3.83 -4.54 9.57
CA ALA A 220 5.09 -4.04 10.12
C ALA A 220 5.09 -2.51 10.28
N THR A 221 4.47 -1.79 9.33
CA THR A 221 4.36 -0.33 9.40
C THR A 221 3.41 0.12 10.51
N VAL A 222 2.27 -0.56 10.68
CA VAL A 222 1.34 -0.32 11.81
C VAL A 222 2.07 -0.51 13.14
N ALA A 223 2.77 -1.63 13.31
CA ALA A 223 3.53 -1.92 14.52
C ALA A 223 4.62 -0.89 14.81
N HIS A 224 5.36 -0.50 13.78
CA HIS A 224 6.45 0.47 13.90
C HIS A 224 5.94 1.86 14.28
N LEU A 225 4.83 2.30 13.68
CA LEU A 225 4.23 3.60 14.00
C LEU A 225 3.65 3.62 15.42
N GLU A 226 2.93 2.56 15.82
CA GLU A 226 2.38 2.46 17.18
C GLU A 226 3.50 2.45 18.24
N GLN A 227 4.56 1.66 18.01
CA GLN A 227 5.72 1.62 18.90
C GLN A 227 6.48 2.95 18.93
N THR A 228 6.66 3.62 17.79
CA THR A 228 7.45 4.85 17.72
C THR A 228 6.69 6.03 18.34
N LEU A 229 5.41 6.18 18.01
CA LEU A 229 4.57 7.30 18.49
C LEU A 229 4.06 7.10 19.93
N SER A 230 4.35 5.96 20.57
CA SER A 230 4.07 5.73 21.99
C SER A 230 5.21 6.09 22.93
N GLN A 231 6.43 6.29 22.42
CA GLN A 231 7.63 6.51 23.24
C GLN A 231 7.89 8.01 23.46
N SER A 232 9.15 8.47 23.55
CA SER A 232 9.55 9.90 23.46
C SER A 232 10.37 10.13 22.16
N PRO A 233 10.38 11.33 21.54
CA PRO A 233 11.04 11.52 20.24
C PRO A 233 12.54 11.26 20.29
N ALA A 234 13.16 11.49 21.45
CA ALA A 234 14.57 11.19 21.70
C ALA A 234 14.87 9.70 21.56
N HIS A 235 13.98 8.83 22.07
CA HIS A 235 14.15 7.39 22.04
C HIS A 235 14.16 6.84 20.60
N PHE A 236 13.44 7.46 19.67
CA PHE A 236 13.51 7.12 18.25
C PHE A 236 14.92 7.31 17.68
N HIS A 237 15.57 8.44 17.98
CA HIS A 237 16.92 8.70 17.49
C HIS A 237 17.93 7.72 18.08
N GLU A 238 17.84 7.43 19.38
CA GLU A 238 18.74 6.47 20.05
C GLU A 238 18.59 5.06 19.48
N ARG A 239 17.34 4.59 19.31
CA ARG A 239 17.04 3.25 18.80
C ARG A 239 17.45 3.05 17.34
N PHE A 240 17.24 4.07 16.50
CA PHE A 240 17.41 3.94 15.05
C PHE A 240 18.62 4.69 14.49
N LYS A 241 19.58 5.11 15.32
CA LYS A 241 20.73 5.94 14.92
C LYS A 241 21.42 5.44 13.65
N TRP A 242 21.75 4.15 13.59
CA TRP A 242 22.43 3.54 12.44
C TRP A 242 21.54 3.43 11.21
N GLN A 243 20.26 3.12 11.41
CA GLN A 243 19.27 3.02 10.34
C GLN A 243 19.05 4.40 9.70
N ARG A 244 19.03 5.48 10.49
CA ARG A 244 18.93 6.85 9.97
C ARG A 244 20.15 7.24 9.12
N TRP A 245 21.37 6.90 9.59
CA TRP A 245 22.58 7.06 8.78
C TRP A 245 22.55 6.25 7.48
N ARG A 246 22.02 5.02 7.52
CA ARG A 246 21.81 4.21 6.32
C ARG A 246 20.87 4.92 5.33
N VAL A 247 19.78 5.53 5.79
CA VAL A 247 18.86 6.29 4.93
C VAL A 247 19.56 7.49 4.28
N VAL A 248 20.38 8.23 5.04
CA VAL A 248 21.19 9.33 4.51
C VAL A 248 22.15 8.85 3.43
N PHE A 249 22.89 7.76 3.70
CA PHE A 249 23.80 7.15 2.74
C PHE A 249 23.07 6.71 1.46
N GLN A 250 21.93 6.04 1.59
CA GLN A 250 21.09 5.61 0.47
C GLN A 250 20.57 6.78 -0.36
N ARG A 251 20.14 7.88 0.27
CA ARG A 251 19.69 9.08 -0.44
C ARG A 251 20.84 9.77 -1.17
N SER A 252 22.04 9.72 -0.61
CA SER A 252 23.24 10.30 -1.24
C SER A 252 23.81 9.45 -2.38
N LEU A 253 23.29 8.25 -2.65
CA LEU A 253 23.81 7.36 -3.69
C LEU A 253 23.86 8.04 -5.07
N ALA A 254 22.93 8.97 -5.33
CA ALA A 254 22.94 9.75 -6.56
C ALA A 254 24.12 10.71 -6.70
N ILE A 255 24.35 11.46 -5.64
CA ILE A 255 25.48 12.37 -5.53
C ILE A 255 26.79 11.57 -5.55
N GLN A 256 26.85 10.42 -4.86
CA GLN A 256 28.00 9.52 -4.87
C GLN A 256 28.31 8.99 -6.27
N GLY A 257 27.29 8.57 -7.03
CA GLY A 257 27.47 8.11 -8.42
C GLY A 257 28.01 9.22 -9.32
N MET A 258 27.48 10.44 -9.18
CA MET A 258 27.99 11.60 -9.93
C MET A 258 29.43 11.95 -9.54
N LEU A 259 29.74 11.96 -8.24
CA LEU A 259 31.09 12.20 -7.73
C LEU A 259 32.07 11.12 -8.21
N ALA A 260 31.65 9.85 -8.26
CA ALA A 260 32.45 8.75 -8.78
C ALA A 260 32.80 8.96 -10.26
N ILE A 261 31.82 9.36 -11.09
CA ILE A 261 32.07 9.70 -12.51
C ILE A 261 33.05 10.88 -12.61
N LEU A 262 32.83 11.96 -11.84
CA LEU A 262 33.71 13.13 -11.85
C LEU A 262 35.13 12.78 -11.39
N SER A 263 35.28 11.88 -10.41
CA SER A 263 36.58 11.43 -9.91
C SER A 263 37.34 10.54 -10.90
N ALA A 264 36.66 9.92 -11.87
CA ALA A 264 37.32 9.11 -12.88
C ALA A 264 38.26 9.94 -13.77
N ILE A 265 37.94 11.22 -14.01
CA ILE A 265 38.73 12.13 -14.85
C ILE A 265 40.15 12.33 -14.29
N PRO A 266 40.35 12.85 -13.05
CA PRO A 266 41.69 13.04 -12.50
C PRO A 266 42.44 11.72 -12.27
N ILE A 267 41.75 10.62 -11.96
CA ILE A 267 42.38 9.29 -11.83
C ILE A 267 42.99 8.84 -13.17
N LEU A 268 42.31 9.09 -14.28
CA LEU A 268 42.83 8.80 -15.62
C LEU A 268 44.01 9.70 -15.99
N TYR A 269 43.97 10.98 -15.59
CA TYR A 269 45.07 11.93 -15.82
C TYR A 269 46.32 11.62 -14.98
N TRP A 270 46.18 11.26 -13.70
CA TRP A 270 47.32 10.91 -12.84
C TRP A 270 47.86 9.50 -13.07
N GLY A 271 47.05 8.59 -13.58
CA GLY A 271 47.46 7.20 -13.85
C GLY A 271 48.31 6.99 -15.10
N ASP A 272 48.71 8.07 -15.80
CA ASP A 272 49.57 8.03 -16.99
C ASP A 272 49.04 7.14 -18.14
N PHE A 273 47.71 6.96 -18.20
CA PHE A 273 47.01 6.10 -19.17
C PHE A 273 46.96 6.69 -20.61
N GLY A 274 47.94 7.49 -21.01
CA GLY A 274 47.87 8.26 -22.26
C GLY A 274 49.20 8.68 -22.89
N GLN A 275 50.35 8.12 -22.49
CA GLN A 275 51.62 8.49 -23.15
C GLN A 275 51.78 7.91 -24.56
N ASP A 276 51.11 6.80 -24.89
CA ASP A 276 51.26 6.14 -26.21
C ASP A 276 50.06 6.38 -27.15
N GLY A 277 49.58 7.62 -27.29
CA GLY A 277 48.74 8.09 -28.41
C GLY A 277 47.40 7.36 -28.71
N GLN A 278 47.09 6.27 -28.02
CA GLN A 278 45.88 5.49 -28.16
C GLN A 278 45.12 5.57 -26.84
N VAL A 279 44.15 6.49 -26.79
CA VAL A 279 43.17 6.49 -25.71
C VAL A 279 42.43 5.16 -25.80
N PRO A 280 42.53 4.26 -24.81
CA PRO A 280 41.93 2.95 -24.93
C PRO A 280 40.41 3.05 -25.15
N LEU A 281 39.84 2.17 -25.97
CA LEU A 281 38.40 2.18 -26.30
C LEU A 281 37.49 2.11 -25.05
N TRP A 282 37.99 1.58 -23.93
CA TRP A 282 37.26 1.52 -22.66
C TRP A 282 37.09 2.89 -22.00
N THR A 283 38.01 3.85 -22.23
CA THR A 283 37.92 5.21 -21.67
C THR A 283 36.74 5.99 -22.24
N THR A 284 36.37 5.75 -23.50
CA THR A 284 35.16 6.31 -24.15
C THR A 284 33.89 5.51 -23.82
N GLY A 285 34.00 4.20 -23.56
CA GLY A 285 32.84 3.33 -23.27
C GLY A 285 32.38 3.32 -21.81
N VAL A 286 33.28 3.56 -20.85
CA VAL A 286 32.96 3.49 -19.40
C VAL A 286 31.97 4.58 -18.95
N PRO A 287 32.12 5.87 -19.30
CA PRO A 287 31.19 6.91 -18.83
C PRO A 287 29.73 6.68 -19.31
N PRO A 288 29.46 6.36 -20.59
CA PRO A 288 28.10 6.01 -21.03
C PRO A 288 27.53 4.77 -20.34
N VAL A 289 28.35 3.72 -20.12
CA VAL A 289 27.91 2.48 -19.46
C VAL A 289 27.62 2.73 -17.98
N MET A 290 28.44 3.53 -17.29
CA MET A 290 28.17 3.95 -15.91
C MET A 290 26.88 4.77 -15.83
N LEU A 291 26.70 5.75 -16.71
CA LEU A 291 25.47 6.55 -16.78
C LEU A 291 24.25 5.66 -17.04
N LEU A 292 24.35 4.68 -17.94
CA LEU A 292 23.29 3.73 -18.23
C LEU A 292 23.01 2.80 -17.04
N ALA A 293 24.03 2.28 -16.36
CA ALA A 293 23.86 1.42 -15.18
C ALA A 293 23.21 2.18 -14.02
N ILE A 294 23.65 3.42 -13.81
CA ILE A 294 23.08 4.35 -12.83
C ILE A 294 21.62 4.64 -13.17
N PHE A 295 21.33 5.01 -14.42
CA PHE A 295 19.98 5.29 -14.89
C PHE A 295 19.07 4.05 -14.80
N LEU A 296 19.55 2.86 -15.18
CA LEU A 296 18.77 1.62 -15.06
C LEU A 296 18.51 1.23 -13.60
N SER A 297 19.45 1.55 -12.69
CA SER A 297 19.26 1.34 -11.26
C SER A 297 18.29 2.36 -10.62
N TRP A 298 18.24 3.59 -11.13
CA TRP A 298 17.40 4.69 -10.63
C TRP A 298 16.08 4.90 -11.37
N SER A 299 15.90 4.39 -12.59
CA SER A 299 14.75 4.64 -13.47
C SER A 299 13.40 4.19 -12.92
N ARG A 300 13.35 3.59 -11.73
CA ARG A 300 12.09 3.23 -11.09
C ARG A 300 11.48 4.36 -10.25
N GLU A 301 12.25 5.35 -9.80
CA GLU A 301 11.75 6.49 -9.01
C GLU A 301 12.66 7.70 -9.22
N VAL A 302 12.08 8.89 -9.46
CA VAL A 302 12.86 10.13 -9.63
C VAL A 302 13.69 10.37 -8.36
N PRO A 303 15.03 10.47 -8.46
CA PRO A 303 15.85 10.77 -7.31
C PRO A 303 15.48 12.17 -6.80
N VAL A 304 15.06 12.26 -5.55
CA VAL A 304 14.93 13.55 -4.86
C VAL A 304 16.36 14.08 -4.68
N MET A 305 16.77 14.99 -5.56
CA MET A 305 18.07 15.66 -5.51
C MET A 305 18.08 16.74 -4.41
N GLU A 306 17.81 16.31 -3.19
CA GLU A 306 17.97 17.13 -1.99
C GLU A 306 19.09 16.54 -1.16
N ILE A 307 19.99 17.40 -0.66
CA ILE A 307 20.97 16.98 0.32
C ILE A 307 20.20 16.53 1.57
N PRO A 308 20.25 15.24 1.93
CA PRO A 308 19.50 14.75 3.07
C PRO A 308 19.99 15.45 4.35
N PRO A 309 19.08 15.93 5.22
CA PRO A 309 19.49 16.51 6.49
C PRO A 309 20.22 15.46 7.32
N LEU A 310 21.30 15.88 8.00
CA LEU A 310 22.02 15.01 8.92
C LEU A 310 21.08 14.56 10.04
N PRO A 311 21.19 13.30 10.52
CA PRO A 311 20.28 12.77 11.52
C PRO A 311 20.59 13.43 12.86
N LYS A 312 19.77 14.41 13.24
CA LYS A 312 19.85 15.08 14.55
C LYS A 312 18.88 14.42 15.54
N PRO A 313 19.19 14.43 16.86
CA PRO A 313 18.23 14.09 17.90
C PRO A 313 16.99 14.98 17.77
N LEU A 314 15.80 14.39 17.94
CA LEU A 314 14.56 15.14 17.93
C LEU A 314 14.36 15.78 19.30
N VAL A 315 13.91 17.04 19.32
CA VAL A 315 13.50 17.73 20.54
C VAL A 315 12.25 17.07 21.11
N ALA A 316 12.06 17.13 22.43
CA ALA A 316 10.92 16.50 23.11
C ALA A 316 9.55 17.00 22.57
N THR A 317 9.50 18.25 22.12
CA THR A 317 8.31 18.90 21.55
C THR A 317 8.04 18.52 20.08
N ALA A 318 8.87 17.68 19.46
CA ALA A 318 8.70 17.31 18.05
C ALA A 318 7.39 16.55 17.78
N TRP A 319 6.82 15.87 18.78
CA TRP A 319 5.49 15.27 18.72
C TRP A 319 4.38 16.15 19.29
N GLU A 320 4.67 17.41 19.59
CA GLU A 320 3.70 18.39 20.07
C GLU A 320 3.52 19.55 19.07
N GLN A 321 4.51 19.79 18.21
CA GLN A 321 4.50 20.88 17.24
C GLN A 321 4.30 20.34 15.81
N GLY A 322 3.21 20.78 15.17
CA GLY A 322 2.92 20.51 13.77
C GLY A 322 3.73 21.37 12.80
N PRO A 323 3.87 20.95 11.53
CA PRO A 323 4.42 21.82 10.50
C PRO A 323 3.50 23.02 10.30
N SER A 324 4.06 24.23 10.30
CA SER A 324 3.36 25.44 9.86
C SER A 324 2.94 25.25 8.40
N THR A 325 1.66 25.42 8.08
CA THR A 325 1.11 25.33 6.71
C THR A 325 1.64 26.42 5.75
N GLU A 326 2.49 27.33 6.24
CA GLU A 326 3.20 28.31 5.42
C GLU A 326 4.32 27.61 4.62
N GLY A 327 4.00 27.19 3.39
CA GLY A 327 5.02 26.76 2.41
C GLY A 327 4.83 25.38 1.79
N VAL A 328 3.70 24.69 2.00
CA VAL A 328 3.37 23.51 1.19
C VAL A 328 2.98 23.99 -0.21
N PRO A 329 3.71 23.63 -1.28
CA PRO A 329 3.30 24.00 -2.64
C PRO A 329 1.99 23.29 -2.98
N ASP A 330 1.04 24.04 -3.57
CA ASP A 330 -0.25 23.57 -4.08
C ASP A 330 -0.13 22.45 -5.12
#